data_AF-A0A938B0X9-F1
#
_entry.id   AF-A0A938B0X9-F1
#
_cell.length_a   1.000
_cell.length_b   1.000
_cell.length_c   1.000
_cell.angle_alpha   90.00
_cell.angle_beta   90.00
_cell.angle_gamma   90.00
#
_symmetry.space_group_name_H-M   'P 1'
#
loop_
_entity.id
_entity.type
_entity.pdbx_description
1 polymer ?
#
loop_
_entity_poly.entity_id
_entity_poly.type
_entity_poly.pdbx_seq_one_letter_code
_entity_poly.pdbx_strand_id
1 'polypeptide(L)'
;MSGDYKDYYCTLSFTTLIKNYSARQQEVVDQVNAVASSITTATPGKFLLLQFSMSQVTQIGDSISNLITQVQSVINNSVRNQKTS
;
A
#
# COMPACT_ATOMS: atom_id res chain seq x y z
N MET A 1 -8.37 -11.99 35.99
CA MET A 1 -7.43 -10.99 35.46
C MET A 1 -7.96 -10.55 34.11
N SER A 2 -8.75 -9.47 34.07
CA SER A 2 -9.35 -8.96 32.83
C SER A 2 -8.40 -7.91 32.26
N GLY A 3 -7.68 -8.27 31.20
CA GLY A 3 -6.78 -7.37 30.50
C GLY A 3 -7.58 -6.35 29.69
N ASP A 4 -7.34 -5.08 29.95
CA ASP A 4 -7.90 -3.94 29.22
C ASP A 4 -7.18 -3.83 27.86
N TYR A 5 -7.69 -4.55 26.85
CA TYR A 5 -7.18 -4.46 25.48
C TYR A 5 -7.70 -3.16 24.85
N LYS A 6 -6.83 -2.15 24.78
CA LYS A 6 -7.11 -0.94 23.99
C LYS A 6 -7.20 -1.32 22.51
N ASP A 7 -8.42 -1.38 22.00
CA ASP A 7 -8.67 -1.48 20.57
C ASP A 7 -8.21 -0.21 19.86
N TYR A 8 -7.07 -0.29 19.17
CA TYR A 8 -6.59 0.77 18.29
C TYR A 8 -7.36 0.70 16.95
N TYR A 9 -8.62 1.12 16.95
CA TYR A 9 -9.38 1.29 15.71
C TYR A 9 -8.83 2.50 14.93
N CYS A 10 -8.09 2.24 13.87
CA CYS A 10 -7.74 3.24 12.87
C CYS A 10 -8.80 3.21 11.76
N THR A 11 -9.62 4.25 11.65
CA THR A 11 -10.55 4.40 10.53
C THR A 11 -9.78 4.96 9.33
N LEU A 12 -9.17 4.07 8.55
CA LEU A 12 -8.48 4.43 7.33
C LEU A 12 -9.47 4.47 6.16
N SER A 13 -9.77 5.66 5.64
CA SER A 13 -10.57 5.76 4.41
C SER A 13 -9.78 5.22 3.21
N PHE A 14 -10.46 4.64 2.23
CA PHE A 14 -9.82 4.16 0.99
C PHE A 14 -9.06 5.29 0.27
N THR A 15 -9.63 6.49 0.25
CA THR A 15 -8.97 7.67 -0.33
C THR A 15 -7.68 8.03 0.41
N THR A 16 -7.68 7.99 1.74
CA THR A 16 -6.48 8.23 2.56
C THR A 16 -5.42 7.16 2.30
N LEU A 17 -5.84 5.90 2.16
CA LEU A 17 -4.95 4.79 1.83
C LEU A 17 -4.27 4.98 0.47
N ILE A 18 -5.02 5.33 -0.57
CA ILE A 18 -4.46 5.59 -1.92
C ILE A 18 -3.51 6.79 -1.91
N LYS A 19 -3.87 7.88 -1.21
CA LYS A 19 -2.99 9.06 -1.09
C LYS A 19 -1.66 8.71 -0.42
N ASN A 20 -1.70 7.96 0.68
CA ASN A 20 -0.49 7.53 1.38
C ASN A 20 0.34 6.56 0.55
N TYR A 21 -0.29 5.65 -0.20
CA TYR A 21 0.40 4.77 -1.15
C TYR A 21 1.14 5.57 -2.22
N SER A 22 0.47 6.56 -2.84
CA SER A 22 1.08 7.43 -3.85
C SER A 22 2.27 8.21 -3.29
N ALA A 23 2.18 8.72 -2.06
CA ALA A 23 3.30 9.39 -1.39
C ALA A 23 4.49 8.45 -1.19
N ARG A 24 4.28 7.23 -0.70
CA ARG A 24 5.34 6.22 -0.53
C ARG A 24 5.97 5.78 -1.85
N GLN A 25 5.16 5.63 -2.90
CA GLN A 25 5.66 5.33 -4.22
C GLN A 25 6.56 6.46 -4.75
N GLN A 26 6.17 7.71 -4.52
CA GLN A 26 6.99 8.86 -4.90
C GLN A 26 8.33 8.89 -4.14
N GLU A 27 8.32 8.63 -2.84
CA GLU A 27 9.56 8.51 -2.04
C GLU A 27 10.52 7.47 -2.62
N VAL A 28 10.01 6.31 -3.06
CA VAL A 28 10.83 5.28 -3.70
C VAL A 28 11.38 5.76 -5.04
N VAL A 29 10.58 6.43 -5.87
CA VAL A 29 11.04 7.01 -7.14
C VAL A 29 12.16 8.03 -6.91
N ASP A 30 12.03 8.87 -5.89
CA ASP A 30 13.05 9.85 -5.54
C ASP A 30 14.34 9.17 -5.05
N GLN A 31 14.23 8.09 -4.28
CA GLN A 31 15.39 7.27 -3.88
C GLN A 31 16.06 6.59 -5.07
N VAL A 32 15.29 6.06 -6.03
CA VAL A 32 15.84 5.53 -7.30
C VAL A 32 16.63 6.61 -8.02
N ASN A 33 16.02 7.79 -8.21
CA ASN A 33 16.64 8.90 -8.91
C ASN A 33 17.93 9.36 -8.23
N ALA A 34 17.95 9.44 -6.90
CA ALA A 34 19.14 9.82 -6.13
C ALA A 34 20.28 8.80 -6.25
N VAL A 35 19.96 7.50 -6.27
CA VAL A 35 20.96 6.44 -6.48
C VAL A 35 21.44 6.44 -7.93
N ALA A 36 20.53 6.59 -8.89
CA ALA A 36 20.83 6.63 -10.32
C ALA A 36 21.73 7.84 -10.68
N SER A 37 21.47 9.01 -10.07
CA SER A 37 22.27 10.22 -10.29
C SER A 37 23.67 10.15 -9.68
N SER A 38 23.95 9.16 -8.84
CA SER A 38 25.23 8.98 -8.14
C SER A 38 25.75 7.54 -8.20
N ILE A 39 25.48 6.82 -9.29
CA ILE A 39 25.81 5.39 -9.46
C ILE A 39 27.27 5.05 -9.11
N THR A 40 28.21 5.90 -9.49
CA THR A 40 29.65 5.68 -9.25
C THR A 40 30.05 5.79 -7.78
N THR A 41 29.21 6.39 -6.93
CA THR A 41 29.40 6.51 -5.47
C THR A 41 28.29 5.82 -4.66
N ALA A 42 27.38 5.11 -5.33
CA ALA A 42 26.29 4.38 -4.69
C ALA A 42 26.85 3.13 -4.01
N THR A 43 26.79 3.10 -2.68
CA THR A 43 27.23 1.94 -1.90
C THR A 43 26.20 0.81 -2.00
N PRO A 44 26.61 -0.47 -1.91
CA PRO A 44 25.69 -1.61 -1.89
C PRO A 44 24.57 -1.48 -0.85
N GLY A 45 24.85 -0.83 0.29
CA GLY A 45 23.84 -0.55 1.32
C GLY A 45 22.69 0.34 0.84
N LYS A 46 22.95 1.34 -0.02
CA LYS A 46 21.90 2.19 -0.60
C LYS A 46 20.98 1.38 -1.53
N PHE A 47 21.53 0.44 -2.29
CA PHE A 47 20.73 -0.46 -3.13
C PHE A 47 19.86 -1.40 -2.31
N LEU A 48 20.36 -1.95 -1.19
CA LEU A 48 19.57 -2.80 -0.30
C LEU A 48 18.42 -2.03 0.36
N LEU A 49 18.66 -0.80 0.83
CA LEU A 49 17.61 0.05 1.38
C LEU A 49 16.53 0.37 0.34
N LEU A 50 16.96 0.71 -0.88
CA LEU A 50 16.04 0.95 -1.98
C LEU A 50 15.22 -0.30 -2.31
N GLN A 51 15.84 -1.48 -2.39
CA GLN A 51 15.14 -2.75 -2.61
C GLN A 51 14.13 -3.04 -1.49
N PHE A 52 14.49 -2.76 -0.24
CA PHE A 52 13.59 -2.91 0.88
C PHE A 52 12.38 -1.97 0.76
N SER A 53 12.60 -0.68 0.48
CA SER A 53 11.53 0.29 0.27
C SER A 53 10.63 -0.07 -0.93
N MET A 54 11.21 -0.56 -2.03
CA MET A 54 10.45 -1.09 -3.17
C MET A 54 9.56 -2.26 -2.76
N SER A 55 10.09 -3.23 -2.01
CA SER A 55 9.33 -4.39 -1.55
C SER A 55 8.13 -4.02 -0.68
N GLN A 56 8.24 -2.95 0.11
CA GLN A 56 7.13 -2.45 0.92
C GLN A 56 6.03 -1.85 0.05
N VAL A 57 6.40 -1.04 -0.94
CA VAL A 57 5.43 -0.45 -1.88
C VAL A 57 4.70 -1.56 -2.64
N THR A 58 5.39 -2.61 -3.09
CA THR A 58 4.76 -3.77 -3.74
C THR A 58 3.76 -4.45 -2.81
N GLN A 59 4.17 -4.80 -1.58
CA GLN A 59 3.29 -5.47 -0.61
C GLN A 59 2.01 -4.66 -0.30
N ILE A 60 2.15 -3.33 -0.17
CA ILE A 60 1.02 -2.44 0.06
C ILE A 60 0.12 -2.38 -1.19
N GLY A 61 0.69 -2.33 -2.39
CA GLY A 61 -0.03 -2.33 -3.66
C GLY A 61 -0.86 -3.60 -3.88
N ASP A 62 -0.31 -4.76 -3.53
CA ASP A 62 -1.02 -6.05 -3.59
C ASP A 62 -2.19 -6.07 -2.61
N SER A 63 -1.98 -5.54 -1.40
CA SER A 63 -3.04 -5.43 -0.38
C SER A 63 -4.18 -4.52 -0.84
N ILE A 64 -3.87 -3.37 -1.47
CA ILE A 64 -4.87 -2.48 -2.07
C ILE A 64 -5.63 -3.20 -3.21
N SER A 65 -4.92 -3.92 -4.08
CA SER A 65 -5.53 -4.65 -5.20
C SER A 65 -6.52 -5.72 -4.71
N ASN A 66 -6.16 -6.42 -3.63
CA ASN A 66 -7.05 -7.38 -2.97
C ASN A 66 -8.30 -6.69 -2.39
N LEU A 67 -8.15 -5.53 -1.74
CA LEU A 67 -9.29 -4.76 -1.22
C LEU A 67 -10.23 -4.29 -2.34
N ILE A 68 -9.70 -3.79 -3.46
CA ILE A 68 -10.50 -3.40 -4.64
C ILE A 68 -11.29 -4.60 -5.17
N THR A 69 -10.64 -5.76 -5.28
CA THR A 69 -11.27 -7.00 -5.74
C THR A 69 -12.43 -7.42 -4.82
N GLN A 70 -12.25 -7.30 -3.49
CA GLN A 70 -13.31 -7.57 -2.53
C GLN A 70 -14.49 -6.58 -2.67
N VAL A 71 -14.21 -5.29 -2.84
CA VAL A 71 -15.25 -4.27 -3.07
C VAL A 71 -16.04 -4.57 -4.35
N GLN A 72 -15.36 -4.91 -5.45
CA GLN A 72 -16.01 -5.31 -6.69
C GLN A 72 -16.90 -6.55 -6.52
N SER A 73 -16.46 -7.54 -5.74
CA SER A 73 -17.28 -8.72 -5.42
C SER A 73 -18.56 -8.33 -4.68
N VAL A 74 -18.45 -7.45 -3.67
CA VAL A 74 -19.62 -6.95 -2.91
C VAL A 74 -20.58 -6.17 -3.81
N ILE A 75 -20.07 -5.32 -4.70
CA ILE A 75 -20.88 -4.57 -5.67
C ILE A 75 -21.61 -5.53 -6.60
N ASN A 76 -20.90 -6.48 -7.20
CA ASN A 76 -21.48 -7.45 -8.13
C ASN A 76 -22.57 -8.31 -7.46
N ASN A 77 -22.34 -8.74 -6.22
CA ASN A 77 -23.34 -9.48 -5.44
C ASN A 77 -24.55 -8.61 -5.12
N SER A 78 -24.36 -7.33 -4.78
CA SER A 78 -25.45 -6.40 -4.50
C SER A 78 -26.30 -6.11 -5.74
N VAL A 79 -25.68 -5.83 -6.89
CA VAL A 79 -26.37 -5.62 -8.17
C VAL A 79 -27.12 -6.88 -8.60
N ARG A 80 -26.55 -8.06 -8.40
CA ARG A 80 -27.22 -9.32 -8.71
C ARG A 80 -28.46 -9.51 -7.85
N ASN A 81 -28.36 -9.24 -6.55
CA ASN A 81 -29.49 -9.37 -5.61
C ASN A 81 -30.59 -8.33 -5.86
N GLN A 82 -30.28 -7.19 -6.49
CA GLN A 82 -31.27 -6.18 -6.90
C GLN A 82 -32.15 -6.65 -8.07
N LYS A 83 -31.69 -7.57 -8.92
CA LYS A 83 -32.50 -8.07 -10.06
C LYS A 83 -33.53 -9.12 -9.65
N THR A 84 -33.48 -9.59 -8.40
CA THR A 84 -34.34 -10.65 -7.86
C THR A 84 -35.45 -10.11 -6.95
N SER A 85 -35.52 -8.78 -6.75
CA SER A 85 -36.67 -8.06 -6.17
C SER A 85 -37.49 -7.41 -7.28
#